data_AF-A0A524EH80-F1
#
_entry.id   AF-A0A524EH80-F1
#
_cell.length_a   1.000
_cell.length_b   1.000
_cell.length_c   1.000
_cell.angle_alpha   90.00
_cell.angle_beta   90.00
_cell.angle_gamma   90.00
#
_symmetry.space_group_name_H-M   'P 1'
#
loop_
_entity.id
_entity.type
_entity.pdbx_description
1 polymer ?
#
loop_
_entity_poly.entity_id
_entity_poly.type
_entity_poly.pdbx_seq_one_letter_code
_entity_poly.pdbx_strand_id
1 'polypeptide(L)'
;MTFDTMELCITEQRRSLGMQIETIIQSLLTPPVVYVLLFIIVIILVIAGLRVRRRRSMDPRIRQIDKLQSAIEKGKDPPTLQVSTRQDIITEIFERKMNAVGMAPSDDSGYIPTSQTPLANYLKKYNISDDIIDAIQTGLDEEESEEAVRGIIRAAADTPDVNLDGIFLEKAEEIAVEEWKRRRGIGSP
;
A
#
# COMPACT_ATOMS: atom_id res chain seq x y z
N MET A 1 19.11 80.50 -19.97
CA MET A 1 17.66 80.73 -19.88
C MET A 1 16.81 79.51 -20.26
N THR A 2 17.37 78.30 -20.40
CA THR A 2 16.60 77.09 -20.79
C THR A 2 16.43 76.07 -19.66
N PHE A 3 17.11 76.26 -18.52
CA PHE A 3 17.04 75.34 -17.38
C PHE A 3 15.80 75.59 -16.49
N ASP A 4 15.39 76.85 -16.31
CA ASP A 4 14.22 77.19 -15.48
C ASP A 4 12.89 76.66 -16.05
N THR A 5 12.80 76.50 -17.38
CA THR A 5 11.60 75.96 -18.03
C THR A 5 11.44 74.45 -17.87
N MET A 6 12.53 73.71 -17.64
CA MET A 6 12.46 72.26 -17.39
C MET A 6 12.04 71.93 -15.95
N GLU A 7 12.52 72.68 -14.97
CA GLU A 7 12.16 72.52 -13.54
C GLU A 7 10.66 72.81 -13.29
N LEU A 8 10.10 73.80 -13.99
CA LEU A 8 8.66 74.11 -13.94
C LEU A 8 7.80 72.98 -14.52
N CYS A 9 8.25 72.32 -15.59
CA CYS A 9 7.52 71.21 -16.21
C CYS A 9 7.47 69.97 -15.30
N ILE A 10 8.58 69.64 -14.63
CA ILE A 10 8.66 68.49 -13.71
C ILE A 10 7.78 68.71 -12.47
N THR A 11 7.77 69.93 -11.92
CA THR A 11 6.96 70.25 -10.74
C THR A 11 5.46 70.25 -11.04
N GLU A 12 5.05 70.67 -12.23
CA GLU A 12 3.65 70.63 -12.67
C GLU A 12 3.17 69.19 -12.95
N GLN A 13 4.01 68.36 -13.58
CA GLN A 13 3.73 66.94 -13.78
C GLN A 13 3.60 66.18 -12.46
N ARG A 14 4.44 66.50 -11.45
CA ARG A 14 4.36 65.90 -10.11
C ARG A 14 3.08 66.30 -9.36
N ARG A 15 2.61 67.54 -9.51
CA ARG A 15 1.33 68.00 -8.92
C ARG A 15 0.12 67.31 -9.57
N SER A 16 0.13 67.15 -10.90
CA SER A 16 -0.92 66.44 -11.62
C SER A 16 -1.02 64.97 -11.20
N LEU A 17 0.12 64.28 -11.06
CA LEU A 17 0.17 62.91 -10.56
C LEU A 17 -0.30 62.78 -9.10
N GLY A 18 0.06 63.74 -8.24
CA GLY A 18 -0.40 63.77 -6.85
C GLY A 18 -1.92 63.83 -6.73
N MET A 19 -2.56 64.72 -7.48
CA MET A 19 -4.03 64.86 -7.48
C MET A 19 -4.73 63.61 -8.03
N GLN A 20 -4.17 62.96 -9.06
CA GLN A 20 -4.74 61.71 -9.60
C GLN A 20 -4.67 60.58 -8.57
N ILE A 21 -3.55 60.44 -7.85
CA ILE A 21 -3.38 59.42 -6.82
C ILE A 21 -4.37 59.64 -5.67
N GLU A 22 -4.53 60.87 -5.20
CA GLU A 22 -5.50 61.20 -4.13
C GLU A 22 -6.93 60.88 -4.54
N THR A 23 -7.32 61.19 -5.79
CA THR A 23 -8.66 60.90 -6.30
C THR A 23 -8.91 59.40 -6.40
N ILE A 24 -7.91 58.61 -6.81
CA ILE A 24 -8.00 57.16 -6.89
C ILE A 24 -8.13 56.56 -5.47
N ILE A 25 -7.35 57.06 -4.51
CA ILE A 25 -7.41 56.59 -3.12
C ILE A 25 -8.77 56.91 -2.51
N GLN A 26 -9.30 58.12 -2.71
CA GLN A 26 -10.63 58.49 -2.20
C GLN A 26 -11.75 57.68 -2.86
N SER A 27 -11.62 57.35 -4.15
CA SER A 27 -12.57 56.48 -4.86
C SER A 27 -12.52 55.05 -4.31
N LEU A 28 -11.33 54.51 -4.00
CA LEU A 28 -11.17 53.20 -3.35
C LEU A 28 -11.73 53.15 -1.93
N LEU A 29 -11.69 54.29 -1.21
CA LEU A 29 -12.18 54.43 0.15
C LEU A 29 -13.68 54.75 0.25
N THR A 30 -14.42 54.66 -0.87
CA THR A 30 -15.88 54.80 -0.81
C THR A 30 -16.50 53.60 -0.09
N PRO A 31 -17.49 53.82 0.80
CA PRO A 31 -18.11 52.76 1.59
C PRO A 31 -18.50 51.49 0.81
N PRO A 32 -19.17 51.57 -0.37
CA PRO A 32 -19.55 50.36 -1.10
C PRO A 32 -18.35 49.54 -1.60
N VAL A 33 -17.25 50.18 -2.02
CA VAL A 33 -16.05 49.49 -2.53
C VAL A 33 -15.32 48.77 -1.40
N VAL A 34 -15.23 49.40 -0.22
CA VAL A 34 -14.62 48.80 0.98
C VAL A 34 -15.38 47.54 1.41
N TYR A 35 -16.72 47.55 1.39
CA TYR A 35 -17.53 46.37 1.72
C TYR A 35 -17.30 45.22 0.73
N VAL A 36 -17.18 45.51 -0.57
CA VAL A 36 -16.90 44.49 -1.60
C VAL A 36 -15.52 43.87 -1.38
N LEU A 37 -14.49 44.68 -1.11
CA LEU A 37 -13.14 44.18 -0.83
C LEU A 37 -13.10 43.31 0.42
N LEU A 38 -13.75 43.73 1.52
CA LEU A 38 -13.87 42.91 2.73
C LEU A 38 -14.59 41.59 2.47
N PHE A 39 -15.67 41.61 1.69
CA PHE A 39 -16.40 40.40 1.32
C PHE A 39 -15.53 39.43 0.51
N ILE A 40 -14.75 39.92 -0.45
CA ILE A 40 -13.79 39.12 -1.21
C ILE A 40 -12.73 38.51 -0.29
N ILE A 41 -12.18 39.29 0.64
CA ILE A 41 -11.19 38.80 1.63
C ILE A 41 -11.80 37.69 2.51
N VAL A 42 -13.04 37.88 2.98
CA VAL A 42 -13.75 36.86 3.79
C VAL A 42 -13.97 35.58 2.97
N ILE A 43 -14.38 35.67 1.71
CA ILE A 43 -14.52 34.50 0.83
C ILE A 43 -13.19 33.77 0.67
N ILE A 44 -12.09 34.50 0.40
CA ILE A 44 -10.76 33.91 0.25
C ILE A 44 -10.35 33.18 1.53
N LEU A 45 -10.58 33.78 2.70
CA LEU A 45 -10.28 33.16 4.00
C LEU A 45 -11.13 31.91 4.25
N VAL A 46 -12.42 31.92 3.90
CA VAL A 46 -13.29 30.74 4.02
C VAL A 46 -12.82 29.62 3.09
N ILE A 47 -12.49 29.91 1.83
CA ILE A 47 -12.00 28.92 0.87
C ILE A 47 -10.65 28.34 1.33
N ALA A 48 -9.74 29.19 1.82
CA ALA A 48 -8.45 28.77 2.37
C ALA A 48 -8.64 27.87 3.61
N GLY A 49 -9.52 28.25 4.53
CA GLY A 49 -9.85 27.47 5.72
C GLY A 49 -10.45 26.10 5.38
N LEU A 50 -11.36 26.04 4.41
CA LEU A 50 -11.96 24.78 3.94
C LEU A 50 -10.93 23.85 3.29
N ARG A 51 -10.00 24.39 2.48
CA ARG A 51 -8.89 23.58 1.90
C ARG A 51 -7.96 23.02 2.97
N VAL A 52 -7.60 23.81 3.97
CA VAL A 52 -6.74 23.36 5.07
C VAL A 52 -7.43 22.28 5.91
N ARG A 53 -8.73 22.43 6.17
CA ARG A 53 -9.51 21.45 6.94
C ARG A 53 -9.63 20.11 6.21
N ARG A 54 -9.88 20.12 4.88
CA ARG A 54 -9.91 18.90 4.05
C ARG A 54 -8.61 18.11 4.12
N ARG A 55 -7.46 18.77 4.18
CA ARG A 55 -6.16 18.09 4.26
C ARG A 55 -5.89 17.43 5.61
N ARG A 56 -6.50 17.89 6.70
CA ARG A 56 -6.28 17.35 8.05
C ARG A 56 -7.06 16.07 8.35
N SER A 57 -8.23 15.86 7.74
CA SER A 57 -9.06 14.66 7.97
C SER A 57 -8.83 13.53 6.96
N MET A 58 -7.78 13.63 6.15
CA MET A 58 -7.52 12.67 5.08
C MET A 58 -6.87 11.43 5.68
N ASP A 59 -7.56 10.29 5.56
CA ASP A 59 -7.11 8.99 6.02
C ASP A 59 -5.67 8.71 5.52
N PRO A 60 -4.75 8.22 6.37
CA PRO A 60 -3.38 7.92 5.99
C PRO A 60 -3.26 7.06 4.72
N ARG A 61 -4.22 6.17 4.45
CA ARG A 61 -4.23 5.36 3.20
C ARG A 61 -4.47 6.22 1.97
N ILE A 62 -5.39 7.17 2.03
CA ILE A 62 -5.71 8.07 0.91
C ILE A 62 -4.52 9.00 0.61
N ARG A 63 -3.76 9.43 1.64
CA ARG A 63 -2.53 10.21 1.44
C ARG A 63 -1.43 9.43 0.71
N GLN A 64 -1.36 8.11 0.89
CA GLN A 64 -0.40 7.26 0.16
C GLN A 64 -0.79 7.15 -1.31
N ILE A 65 -2.09 6.97 -1.59
CA ILE A 65 -2.63 6.93 -2.96
C ILE A 65 -2.38 8.25 -3.70
N ASP A 66 -2.67 9.39 -3.06
CA ASP A 66 -2.40 10.73 -3.64
C ASP A 66 -0.91 10.94 -3.94
N LYS A 67 -0.01 10.45 -3.07
CA LYS A 67 1.44 10.54 -3.28
C LYS A 67 1.87 9.71 -4.50
N LEU A 68 1.36 8.50 -4.65
CA LEU A 68 1.61 7.65 -5.81
C LEU A 68 1.13 8.30 -7.09
N GLN A 69 -0.12 8.77 -7.12
CA GLN A 69 -0.70 9.44 -8.27
C GLN A 69 0.12 10.68 -8.67
N SER A 70 0.53 11.48 -7.67
CA SER A 70 1.38 12.65 -7.92
C SER A 70 2.80 12.31 -8.39
N ALA A 71 3.34 11.14 -8.03
CA ALA A 71 4.65 10.68 -8.48
C ALA A 71 4.57 10.22 -9.95
N ILE A 72 3.51 9.47 -10.29
CA ILE A 72 3.20 9.03 -11.67
C ILE A 72 2.98 10.23 -12.59
N GLU A 73 2.15 11.19 -12.19
CA GLU A 73 1.89 12.40 -12.98
C GLU A 73 3.14 13.26 -13.21
N LYS A 74 4.11 13.22 -12.28
CA LYS A 74 5.37 13.98 -12.38
C LYS A 74 6.49 13.19 -13.05
N GLY A 75 6.22 11.97 -13.54
CA GLY A 75 7.24 11.10 -14.13
C GLY A 75 8.40 10.76 -13.19
N LYS A 76 8.14 10.75 -11.87
CA LYS A 76 9.12 10.34 -10.86
C LYS A 76 8.90 8.88 -10.50
N ASP A 77 9.99 8.20 -10.13
CA ASP A 77 9.89 6.84 -9.63
C ASP A 77 8.93 6.79 -8.43
N PRO A 78 7.92 5.91 -8.45
CA PRO A 78 6.97 5.82 -7.36
C PRO A 78 7.69 5.41 -6.06
N PRO A 79 7.34 6.02 -4.91
CA PRO A 79 7.91 5.60 -3.64
C PRO A 79 7.59 4.12 -3.40
N THR A 80 8.60 3.34 -3.00
CA THR A 80 8.46 1.92 -2.68
C THR A 80 7.40 1.76 -1.61
N LEU A 81 6.24 1.24 -2.00
CA LEU A 81 5.20 0.85 -1.06
C LEU A 81 5.74 -0.36 -0.31
N GLN A 82 5.87 -0.26 1.01
CA GLN A 82 5.86 -1.45 1.86
C GLN A 82 4.45 -2.03 1.77
N VAL A 83 4.22 -2.79 0.70
CA VAL A 83 3.06 -3.66 0.60
C VAL A 83 3.42 -4.84 1.49
N SER A 84 2.82 -4.88 2.67
CA SER A 84 2.86 -6.07 3.53
C SER A 84 2.47 -7.26 2.66
N THR A 85 3.37 -8.23 2.56
CA THR A 85 3.08 -9.47 1.83
C THR A 85 1.88 -10.14 2.49
N ARG A 86 1.18 -11.03 1.76
CA ARG A 86 0.09 -11.82 2.37
C ARG A 86 0.57 -12.52 3.64
N GLN A 87 1.83 -12.94 3.66
CA GLN A 87 2.46 -13.61 4.78
C GLN A 87 2.71 -12.67 5.96
N ASP A 88 3.09 -11.41 5.73
CA ASP A 88 3.20 -10.40 6.79
C ASP A 88 1.84 -10.11 7.45
N ILE A 89 0.78 -10.03 6.64
CA ILE A 89 -0.59 -9.81 7.14
C ILE A 89 -1.06 -11.00 7.98
N ILE A 90 -0.80 -12.23 7.51
CA ILE A 90 -1.11 -13.45 8.24
C ILE A 90 -0.33 -13.52 9.56
N THR A 91 0.94 -13.12 9.52
CA THR A 91 1.82 -13.09 10.68
C THR A 91 1.31 -12.10 11.72
N GLU A 92 0.99 -10.88 11.33
CA GLU A 92 0.43 -9.87 12.24
C GLU A 92 -0.89 -10.34 12.89
N ILE A 93 -1.78 -10.97 12.11
CA ILE A 93 -3.05 -11.49 12.62
C ILE A 93 -2.83 -12.62 13.63
N PHE A 94 -1.91 -13.54 13.33
CA PHE A 94 -1.59 -14.67 14.20
C PHE A 94 -0.95 -14.21 15.50
N GLU A 95 0.05 -13.32 15.44
CA GLU A 95 0.69 -12.73 16.63
C GLU A 95 -0.34 -12.01 17.50
N ARG A 96 -1.24 -11.23 16.90
CA ARG A 96 -2.31 -10.54 17.62
C ARG A 96 -3.25 -11.52 18.31
N LYS A 97 -3.59 -12.65 17.67
CA LYS A 97 -4.44 -13.68 18.26
C LYS A 97 -3.72 -14.44 19.38
N MET A 98 -2.47 -14.85 19.18
CA MET A 98 -1.64 -15.53 20.18
C MET A 98 -1.48 -14.70 21.45
N ASN A 99 -1.16 -13.41 21.29
CA ASN A 99 -1.06 -12.47 22.40
C ASN A 99 -2.40 -12.31 23.14
N ALA A 100 -3.53 -12.31 22.41
CA ALA A 100 -4.86 -12.23 23.03
C ALA A 100 -5.21 -13.46 23.89
N VAL A 101 -4.59 -14.62 23.64
CA VAL A 101 -4.73 -15.84 24.46
C VAL A 101 -3.59 -16.01 25.47
N GLY A 102 -2.68 -15.04 25.58
CA GLY A 102 -1.56 -15.06 26.53
C GLY A 102 -0.41 -15.99 26.14
N MET A 103 -0.31 -16.36 24.86
CA MET A 103 0.76 -17.20 24.33
C MET A 103 1.75 -16.34 23.53
N ALA A 104 3.05 -16.57 23.72
CA ALA A 104 4.09 -15.94 22.91
C ALA A 104 4.34 -16.79 21.65
N PRO A 105 4.44 -16.17 20.46
CA PRO A 105 4.90 -16.88 19.27
C PRO A 105 6.33 -17.38 19.49
N SER A 106 6.64 -18.56 18.95
CA SER A 106 7.98 -19.16 19.01
C SER A 106 8.93 -18.39 18.10
N ASP A 107 10.05 -17.88 18.65
CA ASP A 107 11.07 -17.08 17.93
C ASP A 107 11.88 -17.88 16.89
N ASP A 108 11.74 -19.20 16.83
CA ASP A 108 12.64 -20.09 16.07
C ASP A 108 12.50 -20.00 14.53
N SER A 109 11.46 -19.36 14.02
CA SER A 109 11.37 -19.00 12.60
C SER A 109 10.36 -17.88 12.46
N GLY A 110 10.76 -16.69 11.99
CA GLY A 110 9.90 -15.52 11.78
C GLY A 110 8.77 -15.69 10.73
N TYR A 111 8.38 -16.93 10.44
CA TYR A 111 7.30 -17.34 9.57
C TYR A 111 6.46 -18.40 10.28
N ILE A 112 5.15 -18.14 10.40
CA ILE A 112 4.21 -19.16 10.88
C ILE A 112 4.06 -20.21 9.78
N PRO A 113 4.21 -21.51 10.09
CA PRO A 113 4.00 -22.56 9.11
C PRO A 113 2.53 -22.55 8.67
N THR A 114 2.31 -22.17 7.41
CA THR A 114 0.97 -21.95 6.85
C THR A 114 0.20 -23.24 6.55
N SER A 115 0.81 -24.41 6.71
CA SER A 115 0.19 -25.66 6.28
C SER A 115 0.55 -26.83 7.20
N GLN A 116 -0.16 -26.96 8.32
CA GLN A 116 -0.21 -28.18 9.14
C GLN A 116 -1.03 -29.29 8.43
N THR A 117 -0.78 -29.54 7.15
CA THR A 117 -1.53 -30.56 6.43
C THR A 117 -0.98 -31.94 6.78
N PRO A 118 -1.80 -33.01 6.74
CA PRO A 118 -1.32 -34.37 7.01
C PRO A 118 -0.11 -34.76 6.15
N LEU A 119 -0.08 -34.34 4.88
CA LEU A 119 1.07 -34.56 4.01
C LEU A 119 2.31 -33.81 4.50
N ALA A 120 2.21 -32.51 4.79
CA ALA A 120 3.35 -31.73 5.30
C ALA A 120 3.91 -32.31 6.60
N ASN A 121 3.04 -32.67 7.54
CA ASN A 121 3.45 -33.30 8.79
C ASN A 121 4.11 -34.66 8.58
N TYR A 122 3.70 -35.41 7.56
CA TYR A 122 4.34 -36.67 7.19
C TYR A 122 5.73 -36.41 6.60
N LEU A 123 5.85 -35.53 5.60
CA LEU A 123 7.10 -35.19 4.92
C LEU A 123 8.14 -34.60 5.88
N LYS A 124 7.72 -33.74 6.80
CA LYS A 124 8.59 -33.14 7.83
C LYS A 124 9.21 -34.18 8.77
N LYS A 125 8.51 -35.28 9.06
CA LYS A 125 9.07 -36.39 9.86
C LYS A 125 10.24 -37.10 9.17
N TYR A 126 10.34 -37.00 7.85
CA TYR A 126 11.44 -37.55 7.05
C TYR A 126 12.48 -36.48 6.69
N ASN A 127 12.50 -35.36 7.43
CA ASN A 127 13.51 -34.32 7.30
C ASN A 127 13.55 -33.64 5.91
N ILE A 128 12.39 -33.58 5.24
CA ILE A 128 12.21 -32.83 4.00
C ILE A 128 12.09 -31.35 4.35
N SER A 129 12.76 -30.47 3.58
CA SER A 129 12.74 -29.03 3.82
C SER A 129 11.35 -28.44 3.59
N ASP A 130 11.02 -27.40 4.37
CA ASP A 130 9.73 -26.71 4.25
C ASP A 130 9.54 -26.13 2.83
N ASP A 131 10.60 -25.69 2.15
CA ASP A 131 10.56 -25.22 0.75
C ASP A 131 10.06 -26.30 -0.24
N ILE A 132 10.53 -27.55 -0.07
CA ILE A 132 10.10 -28.68 -0.92
C ILE A 132 8.66 -29.05 -0.58
N ILE A 133 8.30 -29.03 0.70
CA ILE A 133 6.93 -29.31 1.15
C ILE A 133 5.95 -28.28 0.56
N ASP A 134 6.30 -26.99 0.58
CA ASP A 134 5.48 -25.93 0.01
C ASP A 134 5.35 -26.04 -1.52
N ALA A 135 6.43 -26.41 -2.21
CA ALA A 135 6.41 -26.67 -3.65
C ALA A 135 5.49 -27.85 -4.00
N ILE A 136 5.57 -28.95 -3.24
CA ILE A 136 4.69 -30.12 -3.38
C ILE A 136 3.23 -29.70 -3.17
N GLN A 137 2.92 -28.98 -2.08
CA GLN A 137 1.56 -28.55 -1.79
C GLN A 137 0.98 -27.64 -2.87
N THR A 138 1.80 -26.73 -3.40
CA THR A 138 1.41 -25.85 -4.52
C THR A 138 1.08 -26.67 -5.75
N GLY A 139 1.94 -27.63 -6.11
CA GLY A 139 1.68 -28.55 -7.22
C GLY A 139 0.40 -29.36 -7.03
N LEU A 140 0.14 -29.88 -5.82
CA LEU A 140 -1.10 -30.62 -5.52
C LEU A 140 -2.37 -29.78 -5.78
N ASP A 141 -2.35 -28.49 -5.52
CA ASP A 141 -3.51 -27.62 -5.72
C ASP A 141 -3.82 -27.41 -7.22
N GLU A 142 -2.79 -27.44 -8.06
CA GLU A 142 -2.89 -27.23 -9.51
C GLU A 142 -3.38 -28.48 -10.26
N GLU A 143 -3.16 -29.68 -9.73
CA GLU A 143 -3.45 -30.93 -10.43
C GLU A 143 -4.92 -31.35 -10.44
N GLU A 144 -5.37 -31.90 -11.56
CA GLU A 144 -6.74 -32.35 -11.78
C GLU A 144 -6.94 -33.87 -11.67
N SER A 145 -5.85 -34.65 -11.56
CA SER A 145 -5.92 -36.11 -11.56
C SER A 145 -5.14 -36.76 -10.41
N GLU A 146 -5.65 -37.88 -9.90
CA GLU A 146 -4.97 -38.66 -8.86
C GLU A 146 -3.59 -39.15 -9.31
N GLU A 147 -3.45 -39.49 -10.59
CA GLU A 147 -2.21 -39.97 -11.19
C GLU A 147 -1.15 -38.86 -11.21
N ALA A 148 -1.53 -37.63 -11.53
CA ALA A 148 -0.61 -36.49 -11.49
C ALA A 148 -0.19 -36.14 -10.06
N VAL A 149 -1.10 -36.22 -9.08
CA VAL A 149 -0.77 -36.03 -7.66
C VAL A 149 0.28 -37.04 -7.19
N ARG A 150 0.14 -38.32 -7.56
CA ARG A 150 1.18 -39.33 -7.27
C ARG A 150 2.48 -39.04 -8.02
N GLY A 151 2.38 -38.56 -9.26
CA GLY A 151 3.52 -38.13 -10.07
C GLY A 151 4.36 -37.05 -9.40
N ILE A 152 3.72 -36.06 -8.74
CA ILE A 152 4.42 -35.00 -8.00
C ILE A 152 5.24 -35.59 -6.85
N ILE A 153 4.66 -36.52 -6.08
CA ILE A 153 5.36 -37.13 -4.93
C ILE A 153 6.54 -37.98 -5.42
N ARG A 154 6.39 -38.71 -6.53
CA ARG A 154 7.50 -39.47 -7.14
C ARG A 154 8.61 -38.55 -7.64
N ALA A 155 8.26 -37.48 -8.34
CA ALA A 155 9.24 -36.50 -8.80
C ALA A 155 9.98 -35.83 -7.64
N ALA A 156 9.30 -35.58 -6.52
CA ALA A 156 9.94 -35.09 -5.31
C ALA A 156 10.88 -36.13 -4.69
N ALA A 157 10.49 -37.41 -4.67
CA ALA A 157 11.32 -38.51 -4.17
C ALA A 157 12.58 -38.76 -5.02
N ASP A 158 12.54 -38.45 -6.32
CA ASP A 158 13.71 -38.53 -7.20
C ASP A 158 14.75 -37.41 -6.94
N THR A 159 14.45 -36.47 -6.04
CA THR A 159 15.36 -35.37 -5.69
C THR A 159 16.45 -35.89 -4.74
N PRO A 160 17.75 -35.59 -4.98
CA PRO A 160 18.86 -36.14 -4.17
C PRO A 160 18.78 -35.90 -2.66
N ASP A 161 18.10 -34.82 -2.26
CA ASP A 161 17.96 -34.39 -0.87
C ASP A 161 16.70 -34.94 -0.18
N VAL A 162 15.90 -35.75 -0.89
CA VAL A 162 14.63 -36.31 -0.40
C VAL A 162 14.76 -37.81 -0.25
N ASN A 163 14.75 -38.30 1.00
CA ASN A 163 14.81 -39.73 1.29
C ASN A 163 13.40 -40.31 1.45
N LEU A 164 12.70 -40.50 0.32
CA LEU A 164 11.36 -41.09 0.26
C LEU A 164 11.39 -42.35 -0.61
N ASP A 165 11.74 -43.49 0.01
CA ASP A 165 11.90 -44.73 -0.73
C ASP A 165 10.88 -45.80 -0.29
N GLY A 166 10.50 -46.67 -1.25
CA GLY A 166 9.70 -47.87 -1.00
C GLY A 166 8.37 -47.59 -0.27
N ILE A 167 8.26 -48.09 0.96
CA ILE A 167 7.04 -48.00 1.78
C ILE A 167 6.71 -46.55 2.17
N PHE A 168 7.74 -45.71 2.34
CA PHE A 168 7.54 -44.31 2.71
C PHE A 168 7.00 -43.47 1.55
N LEU A 169 7.48 -43.75 0.33
CA LEU A 169 6.95 -43.17 -0.89
C LEU A 169 5.48 -43.55 -1.10
N GLU A 170 5.16 -44.84 -1.00
CA GLU A 170 3.79 -45.33 -1.16
C GLU A 170 2.83 -44.68 -0.15
N LYS A 171 3.28 -44.53 1.10
CA LYS A 171 2.47 -43.86 2.13
C LYS A 171 2.34 -42.36 1.90
N ALA A 172 3.39 -41.68 1.40
CA ALA A 172 3.32 -40.28 1.01
C ALA A 172 2.34 -40.07 -0.17
N GLU A 173 2.36 -40.95 -1.17
CA GLU A 173 1.42 -40.95 -2.30
C GLU A 173 -0.04 -41.12 -1.82
N GLU A 174 -0.30 -42.03 -0.89
CA GLU A 174 -1.63 -42.25 -0.32
C GLU A 174 -2.14 -40.99 0.41
N ILE A 175 -1.32 -40.43 1.31
CA ILE A 175 -1.68 -39.23 2.07
C ILE A 175 -1.91 -38.04 1.13
N ALA A 176 -1.09 -37.89 0.09
CA ALA A 176 -1.22 -36.83 -0.90
C ALA A 176 -2.55 -36.93 -1.67
N VAL A 177 -2.92 -38.13 -2.12
CA VAL A 177 -4.20 -38.36 -2.82
C VAL A 177 -5.39 -38.11 -1.89
N GLU A 178 -5.35 -38.58 -0.65
CA GLU A 178 -6.41 -38.33 0.33
C GLU A 178 -6.59 -36.83 0.62
N GLU A 179 -5.48 -36.11 0.75
CA GLU A 179 -5.51 -34.69 1.00
C GLU A 179 -6.05 -33.91 -0.20
N TRP A 180 -5.61 -34.24 -1.41
CA TRP A 180 -6.13 -33.68 -2.65
C TRP A 180 -7.64 -33.90 -2.80
N LYS A 181 -8.10 -35.15 -2.56
CA LYS A 181 -9.52 -35.52 -2.51
C LYS A 181 -10.30 -34.65 -1.54
N ARG A 182 -9.79 -34.50 -0.32
CA ARG A 182 -10.40 -33.68 0.74
C ARG A 182 -10.51 -32.21 0.31
N ARG A 183 -9.46 -31.63 -0.28
CA ARG A 183 -9.44 -30.24 -0.76
C ARG A 183 -10.46 -30.00 -1.88
N ARG A 184 -10.67 -30.97 -2.76
CA ARG A 184 -11.65 -30.89 -3.86
C ARG A 184 -13.07 -31.36 -3.48
N GLY A 185 -13.28 -31.83 -2.25
CA GLY A 185 -14.55 -32.40 -1.82
C GLY A 185 -14.91 -33.71 -2.53
N ILE A 186 -13.93 -34.37 -3.14
CA ILE A 186 -14.09 -35.63 -3.87
C ILE A 186 -13.95 -36.76 -2.84
N GLY A 187 -15.05 -37.31 -2.37
CA GLY A 187 -15.06 -38.47 -1.48
C GLY A 187 -14.94 -38.16 0.02
N SER A 188 -15.70 -37.19 0.54
CA SER A 188 -16.06 -37.23 1.96
C SER A 188 -17.18 -38.25 2.20
N PRO A 189 -17.18 -38.99 3.32
CA PRO A 189 -18.40 -39.61 3.87
C PRO A 189 -19.46 -38.55 4.24
#